data_AF-A0A1F2UIV8-F1
#
_entry.id   AF-A0A1F2UIV8-F1
#
_cell.length_a   1.000
_cell.length_b   1.000
_cell.length_c   1.000
_cell.angle_alpha   90.00
_cell.angle_beta   90.00
_cell.angle_gamma   90.00
#
_symmetry.space_group_name_H-M   'P 1'
#
loop_
_entity.id
_entity.type
_entity.pdbx_description
1 polymer ?
#
loop_
_entity_poly.entity_id
_entity_poly.type
_entity_poly.pdbx_seq_one_letter_code
_entity_poly.pdbx_strand_id
1 'polypeptide(L)'
;MEALLQRAIIGIGHVVLVLLVSPLMVNLIKKIKAHFQCRRGPGLLQGYYDLWKLLKKDAVISEHASWIFRATPYVVFSATLLAAAIIPAFTVLPPIGRVGDVIAVIYLLGLARFFTALAGLDTASSFGGMGSSREMMISSLAEPVIITALFVLAITAGSTNLSEIISSSLTSGYMQPSYLLILLALLIVVIAETGRVPVDNPATHLELTMVHEAMVLEYTGRDLALIEWASSIKLMLLLTLIANVFLPWGIAREITWVFMLSGIAAIVIKVTVLASIIAVVESSTAKLRLFRVPELIGGSFALAMLALILRITGKG
;
A
#
# COMPACT_ATOMS: atom_id res chain seq x y z
N MET A 1 -16.81 12.61 27.32
CA MET A 1 -17.52 12.66 26.02
C MET A 1 -16.75 13.49 24.99
N GLU A 2 -16.25 14.68 25.35
CA GLU A 2 -15.49 15.58 24.46
C GLU A 2 -14.21 14.94 23.87
N ALA A 3 -13.43 14.22 24.66
CA ALA A 3 -12.21 13.54 24.18
C ALA A 3 -12.49 12.44 23.14
N LEU A 4 -13.65 11.78 23.21
CA LEU A 4 -14.05 10.77 22.22
C LEU A 4 -14.49 11.44 20.92
N LEU A 5 -15.26 12.53 21.03
CA LEU A 5 -15.69 13.32 19.88
C LEU A 5 -14.49 13.90 19.12
N GLN A 6 -13.51 14.47 19.83
CA GLN A 6 -12.29 15.01 19.23
C GLN A 6 -11.49 13.93 18.50
N ARG A 7 -11.36 12.73 19.08
CA ARG A 7 -10.69 11.59 18.42
C ARG A 7 -11.44 11.13 17.17
N ALA A 8 -12.77 11.05 17.23
CA ALA A 8 -13.59 10.68 16.08
C ALA A 8 -13.43 11.69 14.93
N ILE A 9 -13.44 13.00 15.22
CA ILE A 9 -13.24 14.06 14.22
C ILE A 9 -11.85 13.94 13.58
N ILE A 10 -10.80 13.77 14.39
CA ILE A 10 -9.43 13.61 13.89
C ILE A 10 -9.33 12.34 13.03
N GLY A 11 -9.95 11.25 13.45
CA GLY A 11 -9.93 9.99 12.72
C GLY A 11 -10.67 10.06 11.38
N ILE A 12 -11.84 10.70 11.35
CA ILE A 12 -12.57 10.95 10.09
C ILE A 12 -11.75 11.87 9.18
N GLY A 13 -11.22 12.98 9.71
CA GLY A 13 -10.36 13.89 8.96
C GLY A 13 -9.12 13.20 8.40
N HIS A 14 -8.55 12.25 9.14
CA HIS A 14 -7.44 11.42 8.71
C HIS A 14 -7.80 10.53 7.51
N VAL A 15 -8.89 9.77 7.61
CA VAL A 15 -9.34 8.89 6.52
C VAL A 15 -9.64 9.71 5.28
N VAL A 16 -10.31 10.86 5.42
CA VAL A 16 -10.58 11.79 4.33
C VAL A 16 -9.29 12.30 3.69
N LEU A 17 -8.28 12.66 4.49
CA LEU A 17 -6.99 13.10 3.99
C LEU A 17 -6.30 12.00 3.18
N VAL A 18 -6.24 10.76 3.68
CA VAL A 18 -5.65 9.62 2.95
C VAL A 18 -6.40 9.37 1.64
N LEU A 19 -7.73 9.35 1.70
CA LEU A 19 -8.61 9.13 0.55
C LEU A 19 -8.41 10.20 -0.52
N LEU A 20 -8.27 11.47 -0.12
CA LEU A 20 -8.01 12.58 -1.04
C LEU A 20 -6.58 12.57 -1.56
N VAL A 21 -5.55 12.32 -0.75
CA VAL A 21 -4.15 12.41 -1.20
C VAL A 21 -3.72 11.20 -2.04
N SER A 22 -4.36 10.04 -1.86
CA SER A 22 -3.95 8.80 -2.51
C SER A 22 -3.85 8.84 -4.04
N PRO A 23 -4.80 9.42 -4.82
CA PRO A 23 -4.69 9.45 -6.28
C PRO A 23 -3.57 10.38 -6.76
N LEU A 24 -3.23 11.40 -5.97
CA LEU A 24 -2.14 12.33 -6.27
C LEU A 24 -0.79 11.61 -6.28
N MET A 25 -0.57 10.65 -5.39
CA MET A 25 0.66 9.85 -5.34
C MET A 25 0.83 9.00 -6.59
N VAL A 26 -0.25 8.37 -7.07
CA VAL A 26 -0.21 7.60 -8.33
C VAL A 26 0.12 8.49 -9.53
N ASN A 27 -0.49 9.68 -9.62
CA ASN A 27 -0.22 10.61 -10.71
C ASN A 27 1.18 11.23 -10.64
N LEU A 28 1.70 11.48 -9.43
CA LEU A 28 3.07 11.92 -9.23
C LEU A 28 4.05 10.91 -9.84
N ILE A 29 3.86 9.62 -9.56
CA ILE A 29 4.69 8.56 -10.15
C ILE A 29 4.57 8.56 -11.69
N LYS A 30 3.35 8.61 -12.23
CA LYS A 30 3.14 8.71 -13.70
C LYS A 30 3.84 9.92 -14.31
N LYS A 31 3.80 11.08 -13.64
CA LYS A 31 4.42 12.32 -14.10
C LYS A 31 5.95 12.24 -14.09
N ILE A 32 6.55 11.69 -13.03
CA ILE A 32 8.00 11.49 -12.94
C ILE A 32 8.46 10.50 -14.01
N LYS A 33 7.78 9.35 -14.18
CA LYS A 33 8.10 8.38 -15.24
C LYS A 33 8.06 9.00 -16.64
N ALA A 34 7.06 9.83 -16.92
CA ALA A 34 6.97 10.54 -18.19
C ALA A 34 8.16 11.47 -18.42
N HIS A 35 8.62 12.16 -17.38
CA HIS A 35 9.80 13.02 -17.44
C HIS A 35 11.09 12.23 -17.72
N PHE A 36 11.29 11.09 -17.05
CA PHE A 36 12.41 10.16 -17.34
C PHE A 36 12.38 9.61 -18.77
N GLN A 37 11.19 9.52 -19.37
CA GLN A 37 10.97 9.10 -20.76
C GLN A 37 11.01 10.28 -21.75
N CYS A 38 11.44 11.47 -21.33
CA CYS A 38 11.49 12.68 -22.15
C CYS A 38 10.15 13.06 -22.79
N ARG A 39 9.01 12.74 -22.14
CA ARG A 39 7.66 13.11 -22.59
C ARG A 39 6.91 13.93 -21.54
N ARG A 40 5.91 14.69 -21.98
CA ARG A 40 5.01 15.42 -21.06
C ARG A 40 4.06 14.43 -20.38
N GLY A 41 4.16 14.35 -19.06
CA GLY A 41 3.29 13.51 -18.23
C GLY A 41 1.90 14.12 -17.99
N PRO A 42 0.96 13.34 -17.42
CA PRO A 42 -0.35 13.84 -17.04
C PRO A 42 -0.24 14.92 -15.94
N GLY A 43 -1.28 15.75 -15.83
CA GLY A 43 -1.42 16.68 -14.71
C GLY A 43 -1.54 15.94 -13.37
N LEU A 44 -1.15 16.58 -12.27
CA LEU A 44 -1.24 15.95 -10.93
C LEU A 44 -2.68 15.63 -10.52
N LEU A 45 -3.64 16.40 -11.03
CA LEU A 45 -5.06 16.20 -10.75
C LEU A 45 -5.74 15.18 -11.69
N GLN A 46 -5.02 14.62 -12.66
CA GLN A 46 -5.60 13.76 -13.70
C GLN A 46 -6.37 12.56 -13.14
N GLY A 47 -5.81 11.88 -12.15
CA GLY A 47 -6.44 10.73 -11.50
C GLY A 47 -7.77 11.07 -10.81
N TYR A 48 -7.99 12.31 -10.32
CA TYR A 48 -9.30 12.69 -9.81
C TYR A 48 -10.31 12.86 -10.94
N TYR A 49 -9.90 13.43 -12.07
CA TYR A 49 -10.75 13.52 -13.25
C TYR A 49 -11.10 12.14 -13.81
N ASP A 50 -10.16 11.20 -13.78
CA ASP A 50 -10.39 9.82 -14.22
C ASP A 50 -11.35 9.08 -13.28
N LEU A 51 -11.16 9.18 -11.97
CA LEU A 51 -12.11 8.63 -10.99
C LEU A 51 -13.51 9.25 -11.15
N TRP A 52 -13.60 10.58 -11.28
CA TRP A 52 -14.86 11.27 -11.48
C TRP A 52 -15.57 10.85 -12.78
N LYS A 53 -14.80 10.65 -13.84
CA LYS A 53 -15.29 10.13 -15.13
C LYS A 53 -15.82 8.70 -14.97
N LEU A 54 -15.09 7.82 -14.29
CA LEU A 54 -15.50 6.43 -14.07
C LEU A 54 -16.76 6.33 -13.21
N LEU A 55 -16.87 7.14 -12.15
CA LEU A 55 -18.06 7.18 -11.29
C LEU A 55 -19.35 7.59 -12.02
N LYS A 56 -19.21 8.37 -13.09
CA LYS A 56 -20.34 8.80 -13.94
C LYS A 56 -20.74 7.78 -15.00
N LYS A 57 -19.89 6.79 -15.29
CA LYS A 57 -20.19 5.76 -16.27
C LYS A 57 -21.01 4.63 -15.63
N ASP A 58 -21.89 4.03 -16.42
CA ASP A 58 -22.60 2.82 -16.02
C ASP A 58 -21.64 1.62 -16.01
N ALA A 59 -21.87 0.71 -15.07
CA ALA A 59 -21.14 -0.54 -14.98
C ALA A 59 -21.83 -1.58 -15.87
N VAL A 60 -21.06 -2.18 -16.78
CA VAL A 60 -21.47 -3.34 -17.59
C VAL A 60 -20.85 -4.57 -16.95
N ILE A 61 -21.68 -5.56 -16.64
CA ILE A 61 -21.30 -6.78 -15.94
C ILE A 61 -21.58 -7.97 -16.84
N SER A 62 -20.64 -8.91 -16.91
CA SER A 62 -20.82 -10.17 -17.67
C SER A 62 -22.00 -10.98 -17.14
N GLU A 63 -22.73 -11.65 -18.05
CA GLU A 63 -23.84 -12.55 -17.70
C GLU A 63 -23.37 -13.78 -16.92
N HIS A 64 -22.09 -14.14 -17.05
CA HIS A 64 -21.48 -15.28 -16.36
C HIS A 64 -20.90 -14.91 -14.98
N ALA A 65 -20.86 -13.63 -14.63
CA ALA A 65 -20.33 -13.17 -13.36
C ALA A 65 -21.31 -13.45 -12.22
N SER A 66 -20.81 -14.01 -11.11
CA SER A 66 -21.61 -14.29 -9.94
C SER A 66 -21.77 -13.04 -9.04
N TRP A 67 -22.36 -13.23 -7.86
CA TRP A 67 -22.47 -12.19 -6.85
C TRP A 67 -21.09 -11.72 -6.35
N ILE A 68 -20.05 -12.56 -6.47
CA ILE A 68 -18.69 -12.25 -6.01
C ILE A 68 -18.16 -11.05 -6.78
N PHE A 69 -18.22 -11.06 -8.12
CA PHE A 69 -17.80 -9.93 -8.94
C PHE A 69 -18.49 -8.62 -8.56
N ARG A 70 -19.80 -8.66 -8.24
CA ARG A 70 -20.56 -7.46 -7.84
C ARG A 70 -20.20 -6.96 -6.45
N ALA A 71 -19.87 -7.86 -5.53
CA ALA A 71 -19.53 -7.51 -4.15
C ALA A 71 -18.08 -7.03 -4.00
N THR A 72 -17.15 -7.57 -4.82
CA THR A 72 -15.71 -7.34 -4.70
C THR A 72 -15.31 -5.86 -4.65
N PRO A 73 -15.77 -4.95 -5.54
CA PRO A 73 -15.38 -3.53 -5.49
C PRO A 73 -15.67 -2.88 -4.13
N TYR A 74 -16.82 -3.19 -3.53
CA TYR A 74 -17.24 -2.67 -2.23
C TYR A 74 -16.44 -3.28 -1.09
N VAL A 75 -16.16 -4.59 -1.13
CA VAL A 75 -15.32 -5.27 -0.14
C VAL A 75 -13.88 -4.75 -0.18
N VAL A 76 -13.31 -4.62 -1.37
CA VAL A 76 -11.95 -4.11 -1.59
C VAL A 76 -11.81 -2.67 -1.12
N PHE A 77 -12.75 -1.81 -1.49
CA PHE A 77 -12.74 -0.41 -1.07
C PHE A 77 -12.96 -0.27 0.45
N SER A 78 -13.92 -0.98 1.04
CA SER A 78 -14.16 -0.92 2.48
C SER A 78 -12.99 -1.49 3.30
N ALA A 79 -12.39 -2.61 2.89
CA ALA A 79 -11.25 -3.21 3.57
C ALA A 79 -10.02 -2.29 3.54
N THR A 80 -9.74 -1.66 2.38
CA THR A 80 -8.64 -0.69 2.27
C THR A 80 -8.91 0.61 3.04
N LEU A 81 -10.17 1.06 3.11
CA LEU A 81 -10.57 2.21 3.91
C LEU A 81 -10.46 1.94 5.43
N LEU A 82 -10.84 0.74 5.88
CA LEU A 82 -10.64 0.31 7.26
C LEU A 82 -9.16 0.21 7.61
N ALA A 83 -8.33 -0.33 6.70
CA ALA A 83 -6.88 -0.32 6.88
C ALA A 83 -6.34 1.11 6.98
N ALA A 84 -6.86 2.05 6.19
CA ALA A 84 -6.51 3.46 6.27
C ALA A 84 -6.87 4.08 7.62
N ALA A 85 -7.98 3.67 8.23
CA ALA A 85 -8.36 4.15 9.56
C ALA A 85 -7.48 3.58 10.68
N ILE A 86 -6.75 2.49 10.44
CA ILE A 86 -5.85 1.88 11.43
C ILE A 86 -4.45 2.49 11.37
N ILE A 87 -3.90 2.73 10.18
CA ILE A 87 -2.51 3.19 10.01
C ILE A 87 -2.36 4.67 10.41
N PRO A 88 -1.57 5.01 11.44
CA PRO A 88 -1.34 6.40 11.81
C PRO A 88 -0.48 7.12 10.76
N ALA A 89 -0.98 8.22 10.19
CA ALA A 89 -0.27 8.98 9.13
C ALA A 89 0.45 10.23 9.66
N PHE A 90 -0.23 11.09 10.42
CA PHE A 90 0.34 12.37 10.87
C PHE A 90 0.34 12.56 12.39
N THR A 91 -0.46 11.78 13.13
CA THR A 91 -0.47 11.75 14.60
C THR A 91 -0.03 10.38 15.10
N VAL A 92 0.66 10.34 16.25
CA VAL A 92 0.95 9.06 16.95
C VAL A 92 -0.32 8.47 17.57
N LEU A 93 -1.34 9.29 17.84
CA LEU A 93 -2.62 8.81 18.36
C LEU A 93 -3.41 8.08 17.27
N PRO A 94 -3.83 6.83 17.51
CA PRO A 94 -4.58 6.06 16.54
C PRO A 94 -5.98 6.65 16.33
N PRO A 95 -6.46 6.76 15.07
CA PRO A 95 -7.81 7.20 14.74
C PRO A 95 -8.91 6.38 15.43
N ILE A 96 -8.72 5.05 15.49
CA ILE A 96 -9.65 4.08 16.08
C ILE A 96 -8.98 3.36 17.27
N GLY A 97 -8.65 4.12 18.33
CA GLY A 97 -8.22 3.56 19.61
C GLY A 97 -7.08 2.53 19.54
N ARG A 98 -6.96 1.67 20.56
CA ARG A 98 -5.93 0.61 20.61
C ARG A 98 -6.26 -0.63 19.77
N VAL A 99 -7.36 -0.61 19.01
CA VAL A 99 -7.93 -1.81 18.35
C VAL A 99 -7.16 -2.19 17.08
N GLY A 100 -6.38 -1.26 16.51
CA GLY A 100 -5.61 -1.49 15.29
C GLY A 100 -4.21 -2.07 15.54
N ASP A 101 -4.06 -3.36 15.31
CA ASP A 101 -2.76 -4.05 15.22
C ASP A 101 -2.28 -4.08 13.75
N VAL A 102 -0.96 -4.12 13.56
CA VAL A 102 -0.32 -4.41 12.28
C VAL A 102 -0.92 -5.67 11.62
N ILE A 103 -1.16 -6.75 12.38
CA ILE A 103 -1.70 -8.01 11.85
C ILE A 103 -3.06 -7.78 11.17
N ALA A 104 -3.92 -6.97 11.80
CA ALA A 104 -5.22 -6.64 11.23
C ALA A 104 -5.09 -5.88 9.89
N VAL A 105 -4.12 -4.98 9.77
CA VAL A 105 -3.86 -4.25 8.52
C VAL A 105 -3.45 -5.21 7.39
N ILE A 106 -2.53 -6.15 7.67
CA ILE A 106 -2.08 -7.12 6.66
C ILE A 106 -3.27 -7.96 6.18
N TYR A 107 -4.09 -8.48 7.09
CA TYR A 107 -5.23 -9.31 6.72
C TYR A 107 -6.36 -8.52 6.05
N LEU A 108 -6.55 -7.23 6.36
CA LEU A 108 -7.48 -6.38 5.60
C LEU A 108 -7.01 -6.17 4.17
N LEU A 109 -5.71 -5.93 3.96
CA LEU A 109 -5.13 -5.85 2.61
C LEU A 109 -5.17 -7.21 1.89
N GLY A 110 -4.94 -8.31 2.63
CA GLY A 110 -5.08 -9.68 2.13
C GLY A 110 -6.51 -10.02 1.75
N LEU A 111 -7.51 -9.56 2.51
CA LEU A 111 -8.93 -9.72 2.20
C LEU A 111 -9.28 -9.01 0.88
N ALA A 112 -8.83 -7.77 0.72
CA ALA A 112 -8.99 -7.05 -0.54
C ALA A 112 -8.39 -7.84 -1.71
N ARG A 113 -7.16 -8.36 -1.55
CA ARG A 113 -6.48 -9.16 -2.56
C ARG A 113 -7.23 -10.47 -2.89
N PHE A 114 -7.71 -11.15 -1.86
CA PHE A 114 -8.47 -12.39 -1.99
C PHE A 114 -9.73 -12.17 -2.83
N PHE A 115 -10.52 -11.14 -2.52
CA PHE A 115 -11.72 -10.81 -3.30
C PHE A 115 -11.41 -10.35 -4.73
N THR A 116 -10.30 -9.62 -4.96
CA THR A 116 -9.88 -9.29 -6.33
C THR A 116 -9.49 -10.52 -7.13
N ALA A 117 -8.81 -11.49 -6.52
CA ALA A 117 -8.42 -12.73 -7.19
C ALA A 117 -9.64 -13.63 -7.48
N LEU A 118 -10.59 -13.72 -6.53
CA LEU A 118 -11.85 -14.43 -6.77
C LEU A 118 -12.64 -13.79 -7.91
N ALA A 119 -12.74 -12.46 -7.96
CA ALA A 119 -13.42 -11.78 -9.05
C ALA A 119 -12.77 -12.02 -10.41
N GLY A 120 -11.43 -12.11 -10.47
CA GLY A 120 -10.72 -12.47 -11.69
C GLY A 120 -11.02 -13.90 -12.17
N LEU A 121 -11.33 -14.82 -11.26
CA LEU A 121 -11.74 -16.19 -11.59
C LEU A 121 -13.24 -16.29 -11.98
N ASP A 122 -14.06 -15.37 -11.48
CA ASP A 122 -15.53 -15.41 -11.59
C ASP A 122 -16.06 -15.03 -12.97
N THR A 123 -15.33 -14.20 -13.73
CA THR A 123 -15.83 -13.62 -14.99
C THR A 123 -15.72 -14.54 -16.22
N ALA A 124 -15.33 -15.80 -16.02
CA ALA A 124 -15.12 -16.80 -17.08
C ALA A 124 -14.15 -16.33 -18.20
N SER A 125 -13.28 -15.35 -17.92
CA SER A 125 -12.26 -14.88 -18.84
C SER A 125 -10.97 -15.70 -18.71
N SER A 126 -10.29 -15.95 -19.83
CA SER A 126 -9.01 -16.69 -19.84
C SER A 126 -7.91 -15.94 -19.07
N PHE A 127 -7.93 -14.60 -19.08
CA PHE A 127 -6.88 -13.77 -18.48
C PHE A 127 -7.06 -13.55 -16.98
N GLY A 128 -8.30 -13.41 -16.50
CA GLY A 128 -8.56 -13.19 -15.08
C GLY A 128 -8.06 -14.35 -14.21
N GLY A 129 -8.24 -15.60 -14.66
CA GLY A 129 -7.70 -16.77 -13.96
C GLY A 129 -6.17 -16.84 -13.98
N MET A 130 -5.54 -16.52 -15.12
CA MET A 130 -4.07 -16.44 -15.21
C MET A 130 -3.49 -15.34 -14.32
N GLY A 131 -4.11 -14.15 -14.32
CA GLY A 131 -3.71 -13.03 -13.46
C GLY A 131 -3.83 -13.38 -11.97
N SER A 132 -4.96 -13.98 -11.58
CA SER A 132 -5.23 -14.39 -10.21
C SER A 132 -4.22 -15.43 -9.71
N SER A 133 -3.92 -16.45 -10.52
CA SER A 133 -2.90 -17.46 -10.17
C SER A 133 -1.53 -16.83 -9.93
N ARG A 134 -1.12 -15.89 -10.80
CA ARG A 134 0.17 -15.18 -10.69
C ARG A 134 0.22 -14.27 -9.47
N GLU A 135 -0.84 -13.51 -9.22
CA GLU A 135 -0.92 -12.64 -8.06
C GLU A 135 -0.84 -13.45 -6.76
N MET A 136 -1.56 -14.58 -6.66
CA MET A 136 -1.51 -15.45 -5.48
C MET A 136 -0.13 -16.08 -5.28
N MET A 137 0.56 -16.47 -6.36
CA MET A 137 1.95 -16.93 -6.30
C MET A 137 2.90 -15.85 -5.75
N ILE A 138 2.80 -14.60 -6.24
CA ILE A 138 3.65 -13.49 -5.78
C ILE A 138 3.35 -13.17 -4.31
N SER A 139 2.06 -13.10 -3.97
CA SER A 139 1.60 -12.66 -2.64
C SER A 139 1.88 -13.68 -1.55
N SER A 140 1.72 -14.98 -1.85
CA SER A 140 2.07 -16.06 -0.91
C SER A 140 3.56 -16.07 -0.54
N LEU A 141 4.43 -15.58 -1.43
CA LEU A 141 5.85 -15.40 -1.14
C LEU A 141 6.15 -14.09 -0.39
N ALA A 142 5.40 -13.02 -0.69
CA ALA A 142 5.59 -11.70 -0.06
C ALA A 142 5.10 -11.68 1.40
N GLU A 143 4.01 -12.36 1.72
CA GLU A 143 3.38 -12.34 3.04
C GLU A 143 4.32 -12.79 4.18
N PRO A 144 5.08 -13.90 4.09
CA PRO A 144 6.09 -14.27 5.08
C PRO A 144 7.14 -13.18 5.31
N VAL A 145 7.52 -12.42 4.28
CA VAL A 145 8.47 -11.30 4.39
C VAL A 145 7.87 -10.18 5.22
N ILE A 146 6.61 -9.81 4.97
CA ILE A 146 5.92 -8.77 5.72
C ILE A 146 5.78 -9.19 7.19
N ILE A 147 5.32 -10.41 7.46
CA ILE A 147 5.18 -10.94 8.82
C ILE A 147 6.52 -10.91 9.56
N THR A 148 7.60 -11.38 8.92
CA THR A 148 8.93 -11.39 9.52
C THR A 148 9.43 -9.96 9.81
N ALA A 149 9.31 -9.06 8.84
CA ALA A 149 9.69 -7.65 8.99
C ALA A 149 8.97 -7.00 10.17
N LEU A 150 7.66 -7.23 10.28
CA LEU A 150 6.83 -6.66 11.33
C LEU A 150 7.10 -7.30 12.69
N PHE A 151 7.42 -8.59 12.73
CA PHE A 151 7.81 -9.26 13.97
C PHE A 151 9.09 -8.63 14.56
N VAL A 152 10.07 -8.29 13.73
CA VAL A 152 11.28 -7.59 14.20
C VAL A 152 10.96 -6.19 14.75
N LEU A 153 10.06 -5.46 14.08
CA LEU A 153 9.59 -4.16 14.55
C LEU A 153 8.82 -4.30 15.87
N ALA A 154 7.97 -5.31 16.01
CA ALA A 154 7.18 -5.58 17.21
C ALA A 154 8.07 -5.97 18.41
N ILE A 155 9.10 -6.81 18.23
CA ILE A 155 10.10 -7.12 19.27
C ILE A 155 10.86 -5.87 19.74
N THR A 156 10.99 -4.88 18.86
CA THR A 156 11.66 -3.62 19.19
C THR A 156 10.75 -2.68 19.96
N ALA A 157 9.48 -2.62 19.57
CA ALA A 157 8.46 -1.83 20.25
C ALA A 157 7.95 -2.44 21.55
N GLY A 158 8.07 -3.77 21.72
CA GLY A 158 7.40 -4.51 22.79
C GLY A 158 5.89 -4.64 22.59
N SER A 159 5.41 -4.39 21.37
CA SER A 159 3.99 -4.32 21.03
C SER A 159 3.75 -4.52 19.55
N THR A 160 2.58 -5.03 19.22
CA THR A 160 2.09 -5.19 17.85
C THR A 160 1.21 -4.01 17.43
N ASN A 161 0.94 -3.05 18.33
CA ASN A 161 0.20 -1.85 17.97
C ASN A 161 1.06 -0.92 17.08
N LEU A 162 0.52 -0.51 15.93
CA LEU A 162 1.22 0.38 14.99
C LEU A 162 1.65 1.71 15.59
N SER A 163 0.82 2.28 16.46
CA SER A 163 1.11 3.55 17.14
C SER A 163 2.30 3.39 18.08
N GLU A 164 2.36 2.26 18.79
CA GLU A 164 3.46 1.95 19.71
C GLU A 164 4.75 1.67 18.94
N ILE A 165 4.71 0.95 17.81
CA ILE A 165 5.86 0.72 16.92
C ILE A 165 6.42 2.03 16.37
N ILE A 166 5.55 2.93 15.90
CA ILE A 166 5.96 4.26 15.42
C ILE A 166 6.56 5.07 16.57
N SER A 167 5.94 5.02 17.76
CA SER A 167 6.43 5.74 18.94
C SER A 167 7.78 5.21 19.44
N SER A 168 8.02 3.90 19.38
CA SER A 168 9.31 3.32 19.76
C SER A 168 10.39 3.75 18.79
N SER A 169 10.08 3.83 17.49
CA SER A 169 11.02 4.29 16.46
C SER A 169 11.49 5.74 16.66
N LEU A 170 10.69 6.59 17.32
CA LEU A 170 11.11 7.94 17.69
C LEU A 170 12.20 7.97 18.77
N THR A 171 12.33 6.90 19.56
CA THR A 171 13.23 6.83 20.72
C THR A 171 14.43 5.92 20.48
N SER A 172 14.25 4.83 19.73
CA SER A 172 15.33 3.96 19.29
C SER A 172 16.02 4.59 18.07
N GLY A 173 17.29 5.01 18.21
CA GLY A 173 18.02 5.66 17.13
C GLY A 173 17.96 4.92 15.79
N TYR A 174 17.80 5.67 14.70
CA TYR A 174 17.56 5.26 13.31
C TYR A 174 18.63 4.37 12.66
N MET A 175 19.62 3.91 13.42
CA MET A 175 20.91 3.40 12.92
C MET A 175 21.19 1.96 13.35
N GLN A 176 20.15 1.16 13.65
CA GLN A 176 20.35 -0.27 13.85
C GLN A 176 20.44 -0.98 12.49
N PRO A 177 21.47 -1.81 12.24
CA PRO A 177 21.59 -2.54 10.98
C PRO A 177 20.35 -3.38 10.63
N SER A 178 19.66 -3.92 11.64
CA SER A 178 18.40 -4.65 11.47
C SER A 178 17.30 -3.80 10.82
N TYR A 179 17.17 -2.52 11.19
CA TYR A 179 16.17 -1.62 10.61
C TYR A 179 16.43 -1.35 9.14
N LEU A 180 17.70 -1.17 8.74
CA LEU A 180 18.06 -0.95 7.35
C LEU A 180 17.70 -2.16 6.48
N LEU A 181 17.98 -3.37 6.97
CA LEU A 181 17.64 -4.61 6.27
C LEU A 181 16.14 -4.79 6.10
N ILE A 182 15.35 -4.45 7.13
CA ILE A 182 13.88 -4.49 7.05
C ILE A 182 13.36 -3.44 6.09
N LEU A 183 13.92 -2.23 6.10
CA LEU A 183 13.55 -1.17 5.17
C LEU A 183 13.74 -1.66 3.73
N LEU A 184 14.88 -2.27 3.41
CA LEU A 184 15.15 -2.82 2.08
C LEU A 184 14.20 -3.97 1.74
N ALA A 185 13.95 -4.89 2.66
CA ALA A 185 13.00 -5.98 2.46
C ALA A 185 11.58 -5.46 2.17
N LEU A 186 11.09 -4.51 2.98
CA LEU A 186 9.77 -3.91 2.82
C LEU A 186 9.66 -3.08 1.55
N LEU A 187 10.71 -2.38 1.11
CA LEU A 187 10.68 -1.66 -0.17
C LEU A 187 10.45 -2.61 -1.35
N ILE A 188 11.12 -3.77 -1.37
CA ILE A 188 10.90 -4.81 -2.39
C ILE A 188 9.45 -5.32 -2.32
N VAL A 189 8.96 -5.62 -1.12
CA VAL A 189 7.60 -6.13 -0.93
C VAL A 189 6.55 -5.09 -1.33
N VAL A 190 6.74 -3.81 -1.02
CA VAL A 190 5.81 -2.75 -1.44
C VAL A 190 5.73 -2.66 -2.97
N ILE A 191 6.84 -2.84 -3.68
CA ILE A 191 6.81 -2.90 -5.15
C ILE A 191 6.01 -4.11 -5.63
N ALA A 192 6.21 -5.28 -5.01
CA ALA A 192 5.47 -6.50 -5.35
C ALA A 192 3.96 -6.36 -5.08
N GLU A 193 3.58 -5.92 -3.88
CA GLU A 193 2.18 -5.78 -3.44
C GLU A 193 1.40 -4.68 -4.17
N THR A 194 2.09 -3.69 -4.73
CA THR A 194 1.45 -2.62 -5.51
C THR A 194 1.46 -2.89 -7.00
N GLY A 195 1.95 -4.05 -7.44
CA GLY A 195 1.99 -4.43 -8.86
C GLY A 195 2.87 -3.51 -9.72
N ARG A 196 3.98 -3.02 -9.16
CA ARG A 196 4.87 -2.05 -9.80
C ARG A 196 6.13 -2.69 -10.36
N VAL A 197 6.82 -1.98 -11.24
CA VAL A 197 8.04 -2.46 -11.91
C VAL A 197 9.15 -2.55 -10.85
N PRO A 198 9.89 -3.68 -10.74
CA PRO A 198 10.05 -4.71 -11.77
C PRO A 198 9.11 -5.93 -11.69
N VAL A 199 8.17 -6.00 -10.74
CA VAL A 199 7.31 -7.16 -10.53
C VAL A 199 6.15 -7.22 -11.54
N ASP A 200 5.40 -6.13 -11.67
CA ASP A 200 4.37 -5.97 -12.71
C ASP A 200 4.42 -4.55 -13.30
N ASN A 201 3.66 -4.29 -14.37
CA ASN A 201 3.56 -2.96 -14.97
C ASN A 201 2.10 -2.58 -15.17
N PRO A 202 1.55 -1.63 -14.38
CA PRO A 202 0.15 -1.23 -14.51
C PRO A 202 -0.14 -0.46 -15.81
N ALA A 203 0.89 -0.03 -16.54
CA ALA A 203 0.73 0.63 -17.83
C ALA A 203 0.70 -0.35 -19.02
N THR A 204 0.92 -1.64 -18.80
CA THR A 204 0.94 -2.64 -19.87
C THR A 204 -0.41 -3.32 -19.96
N HIS A 205 -1.08 -3.17 -21.10
CA HIS A 205 -2.32 -3.88 -21.44
C HIS A 205 -2.06 -5.14 -22.30
N LEU A 206 -0.84 -5.71 -22.23
CA LEU A 206 -0.52 -6.96 -22.92
C LEU A 206 -1.01 -8.13 -22.07
N GLU A 207 -2.20 -8.61 -22.41
CA GLU A 207 -3.01 -9.59 -21.68
C GLU A 207 -2.22 -10.79 -21.13
N LEU A 208 -1.30 -11.35 -21.92
CA LEU A 208 -0.49 -12.49 -21.52
C LEU A 208 0.54 -12.21 -20.42
N THR A 209 0.92 -10.95 -20.21
CA THR A 209 1.96 -10.56 -19.24
C THR A 209 1.41 -9.86 -18.01
N MET A 210 0.14 -9.48 -18.02
CA MET A 210 -0.50 -8.78 -16.91
C MET A 210 -0.62 -9.70 -15.68
N VAL A 211 -0.52 -9.10 -14.49
CA VAL A 211 -0.84 -9.75 -13.22
C VAL A 211 -2.02 -9.03 -12.58
N HIS A 212 -1.81 -7.80 -12.10
CA HIS A 212 -2.86 -7.06 -11.40
C HIS A 212 -3.99 -6.63 -12.34
N GLU A 213 -3.62 -5.99 -13.46
CA GLU A 213 -4.57 -5.51 -14.45
C GLU A 213 -5.43 -6.63 -15.04
N ALA A 214 -4.87 -7.84 -15.17
CA ALA A 214 -5.61 -9.02 -15.65
C ALA A 214 -6.80 -9.40 -14.74
N MET A 215 -6.68 -9.21 -13.42
CA MET A 215 -7.78 -9.50 -12.48
C MET A 215 -8.91 -8.47 -12.56
N VAL A 216 -8.60 -7.25 -13.00
CA VAL A 216 -9.54 -6.11 -12.99
C VAL A 216 -10.10 -5.81 -14.40
N LEU A 217 -9.59 -6.47 -15.43
CA LEU A 217 -9.91 -6.29 -16.86
C LEU A 217 -11.41 -6.13 -17.18
N GLU A 218 -12.25 -6.93 -16.54
CA GLU A 218 -13.69 -7.01 -16.83
C GLU A 218 -14.51 -5.93 -16.10
N TYR A 219 -13.90 -5.19 -15.17
CA TYR A 219 -14.59 -4.12 -14.45
C TYR A 219 -14.71 -2.86 -15.29
N THR A 220 -15.87 -2.22 -15.18
CA THR A 220 -16.18 -0.98 -15.89
C THR A 220 -16.89 0.01 -14.98
N GLY A 221 -16.86 1.30 -15.38
CA GLY A 221 -17.59 2.36 -14.71
C GLY A 221 -17.27 2.51 -13.22
N ARG A 222 -18.31 2.56 -12.38
CA ARG A 222 -18.21 2.79 -10.93
C ARG A 222 -17.40 1.74 -10.20
N ASP A 223 -17.52 0.48 -10.59
CA ASP A 223 -16.84 -0.63 -9.93
C ASP A 223 -15.32 -0.54 -10.13
N LEU A 224 -14.89 -0.22 -11.37
CA LEU A 224 -13.48 0.05 -11.67
C LEU A 224 -12.95 1.26 -10.89
N ALA A 225 -13.77 2.33 -10.73
CA ALA A 225 -13.38 3.50 -9.95
C ALA A 225 -13.05 3.13 -8.49
N LEU A 226 -13.87 2.29 -7.87
CA LEU A 226 -13.65 1.85 -6.48
C LEU A 226 -12.36 1.02 -6.36
N ILE A 227 -12.09 0.12 -7.31
CA ILE A 227 -10.88 -0.70 -7.31
C ILE A 227 -9.62 0.14 -7.55
N GLU A 228 -9.63 1.05 -8.52
CA GLU A 228 -8.50 1.95 -8.78
C GLU A 228 -8.23 2.88 -7.58
N TRP A 229 -9.28 3.35 -6.92
CA TRP A 229 -9.15 4.16 -5.73
C TRP A 229 -8.59 3.38 -4.55
N ALA A 230 -9.10 2.15 -4.33
CA ALA A 230 -8.57 1.25 -3.31
C ALA A 230 -7.08 0.91 -3.55
N SER A 231 -6.67 0.70 -4.82
CA SER A 231 -5.27 0.49 -5.20
C SER A 231 -4.39 1.72 -4.90
N SER A 232 -4.92 2.92 -5.18
CA SER A 232 -4.27 4.19 -4.82
C SER A 232 -4.11 4.34 -3.31
N ILE A 233 -5.15 4.00 -2.53
CA ILE A 233 -5.11 4.01 -1.06
C ILE A 233 -4.08 2.99 -0.57
N LYS A 234 -4.08 1.75 -1.06
CA LYS A 234 -3.10 0.71 -0.70
C LYS A 234 -1.65 1.21 -0.87
N LEU A 235 -1.34 1.85 -2.00
CA LEU A 235 -0.02 2.46 -2.22
C LEU A 235 0.29 3.53 -1.16
N MET A 236 -0.62 4.46 -0.93
CA MET A 236 -0.47 5.53 0.06
C MET A 236 -0.22 4.95 1.47
N LEU A 237 -0.96 3.92 1.85
CA LEU A 237 -0.86 3.25 3.15
C LEU A 237 0.49 2.57 3.35
N LEU A 238 0.95 1.80 2.37
CA LEU A 238 2.24 1.13 2.43
C LEU A 238 3.40 2.14 2.49
N LEU A 239 3.32 3.23 1.71
CA LEU A 239 4.31 4.31 1.78
C LEU A 239 4.28 5.05 3.12
N THR A 240 3.09 5.27 3.68
CA THR A 240 2.90 5.89 5.00
C THR A 240 3.50 5.02 6.11
N LEU A 241 3.29 3.71 6.04
CA LEU A 241 3.87 2.76 6.99
C LEU A 241 5.40 2.83 6.96
N ILE A 242 6.02 2.76 5.79
CA ILE A 242 7.48 2.88 5.65
C ILE A 242 7.95 4.25 6.15
N ALA A 243 7.29 5.33 5.73
CA ALA A 243 7.61 6.69 6.13
C ALA A 243 7.58 6.87 7.65
N ASN A 244 6.57 6.34 8.34
CA ASN A 244 6.44 6.55 9.78
C ASN A 244 7.22 5.57 10.63
N VAL A 245 7.51 4.37 10.13
CA VAL A 245 8.36 3.42 10.85
C VAL A 245 9.84 3.78 10.73
N PHE A 246 10.33 4.14 9.54
CA PHE A 246 11.77 4.32 9.30
C PHE A 246 12.20 5.79 9.29
N LEU A 247 11.27 6.72 9.06
CA LEU A 247 11.51 8.17 9.07
C LEU A 247 10.48 8.87 9.98
N PRO A 248 10.40 8.55 11.30
CA PRO A 248 9.35 9.07 12.17
C PRO A 248 9.50 10.56 12.53
N TRP A 249 10.39 11.30 11.87
CA TRP A 249 10.47 12.75 12.05
C TRP A 249 9.15 13.46 11.71
N GLY A 250 8.87 14.53 12.45
CA GLY A 250 7.71 15.40 12.22
C GLY A 250 6.35 14.80 12.57
N ILE A 251 6.25 13.60 13.16
CA ILE A 251 4.95 13.07 13.58
C ILE A 251 4.42 13.86 14.78
N ALA A 252 3.17 14.31 14.70
CA ALA A 252 2.52 15.08 15.76
C ALA A 252 2.31 14.22 17.01
N ARG A 253 2.93 14.63 18.12
CA ARG A 253 2.80 13.99 19.44
C ARG A 253 1.63 14.54 20.25
N GLU A 254 1.30 15.80 20.03
CA GLU A 254 0.25 16.53 20.74
C GLU A 254 -0.85 16.96 19.77
N ILE A 255 -2.09 17.02 20.27
CA ILE A 255 -3.26 17.47 19.51
C ILE A 255 -3.33 19.01 19.56
N THR A 256 -2.34 19.65 18.95
CA THR A 256 -2.31 21.11 18.77
C THR A 256 -2.26 21.40 17.27
N TRP A 257 -2.99 22.44 16.84
CA TRP A 257 -3.08 22.82 15.42
C TRP A 257 -1.72 22.91 14.72
N VAL A 258 -0.72 23.50 15.39
CA VAL A 258 0.64 23.65 14.86
C VAL A 258 1.31 22.29 14.63
N PHE A 259 1.27 21.38 15.63
CA PHE A 259 1.86 20.06 15.49
C PHE A 259 1.13 19.22 14.44
N MET A 260 -0.20 19.30 14.37
CA MET A 260 -0.96 18.59 13.35
C MET A 260 -0.62 19.05 11.92
N LEU A 261 -0.54 20.36 11.69
CA LEU A 261 -0.13 20.90 10.38
C LEU A 261 1.29 20.50 10.02
N SER A 262 2.22 20.55 10.97
CA SER A 262 3.60 20.07 10.75
C SER A 262 3.66 18.58 10.42
N GLY A 263 2.83 17.75 11.07
CA GLY A 263 2.72 16.32 10.80
C GLY A 263 2.15 16.00 9.42
N ILE A 264 1.13 16.74 9.01
CA ILE A 264 0.57 16.64 7.65
C ILE A 264 1.62 17.03 6.61
N ALA A 265 2.33 18.14 6.81
CA ALA A 265 3.40 18.56 5.90
C ALA A 265 4.54 17.52 5.84
N ALA A 266 4.97 17.00 6.99
CA ALA A 266 6.02 15.99 7.07
C ALA A 266 5.64 14.70 6.36
N ILE A 267 4.41 14.19 6.53
CA ILE A 267 4.00 12.96 5.85
C ILE A 267 3.85 13.17 4.35
N VAL A 268 3.29 14.30 3.90
CA VAL A 268 3.19 14.61 2.47
C VAL A 268 4.57 14.65 1.83
N ILE A 269 5.55 15.29 2.47
CA ILE A 269 6.94 15.33 1.98
C ILE A 269 7.53 13.91 1.92
N LYS A 270 7.44 13.14 3.02
CA LYS A 270 7.98 11.77 3.08
C LYS A 270 7.41 10.87 2.00
N VAL A 271 6.09 10.84 1.86
CA VAL A 271 5.42 10.00 0.87
C VAL A 271 5.74 10.47 -0.55
N THR A 272 5.83 11.78 -0.79
CA THR A 272 6.25 12.34 -2.09
C THR A 272 7.67 11.88 -2.45
N VAL A 273 8.60 11.88 -1.49
CA VAL A 273 9.98 11.39 -1.68
C VAL A 273 9.98 9.89 -1.98
N LEU A 274 9.27 9.07 -1.18
CA LEU A 274 9.20 7.63 -1.41
C LEU A 274 8.52 7.28 -2.74
N ALA A 275 7.44 7.96 -3.10
CA ALA A 275 6.80 7.81 -4.40
C ALA A 275 7.74 8.19 -5.55
N SER A 276 8.56 9.24 -5.37
CA SER A 276 9.59 9.62 -6.35
C SER A 276 10.67 8.55 -6.47
N ILE A 277 11.10 7.93 -5.37
CA ILE A 277 12.04 6.79 -5.38
C ILE A 277 11.44 5.63 -6.16
N ILE A 278 10.18 5.27 -5.90
CA ILE A 278 9.47 4.24 -6.68
C ILE A 278 9.47 4.60 -8.17
N ALA A 279 9.16 5.84 -8.53
CA ALA A 279 9.16 6.26 -9.93
C ALA A 279 10.53 6.17 -10.60
N VAL A 280 11.62 6.47 -9.87
CA VAL A 280 13.00 6.31 -10.35
C VAL A 280 13.35 4.83 -10.53
N VAL A 281 12.98 3.96 -9.58
CA VAL A 281 13.16 2.51 -9.68
C VAL A 281 12.41 1.97 -10.90
N GLU A 282 11.13 2.33 -11.07
CA GLU A 282 10.33 1.90 -12.21
C GLU A 282 10.85 2.41 -13.55
N SER A 283 11.55 3.54 -13.57
CA SER A 283 12.13 4.12 -14.80
C SER A 283 13.51 3.53 -15.12
N SER A 284 14.24 3.10 -14.10
CA SER A 284 15.60 2.55 -14.21
C SER A 284 15.64 1.02 -14.32
N THR A 285 14.52 0.34 -14.07
CA THR A 285 14.42 -1.13 -14.09
C THR A 285 13.47 -1.61 -15.18
N ALA A 286 13.77 -2.80 -15.72
CA ALA A 286 12.87 -3.48 -16.65
C ALA A 286 11.95 -4.45 -15.89
N LYS A 287 10.77 -4.72 -16.45
CA LYS A 287 9.87 -5.76 -15.94
C LYS A 287 10.58 -7.11 -15.96
N LEU A 288 10.62 -7.79 -14.82
CA LEU A 288 11.16 -9.13 -14.69
C LEU A 288 10.22 -10.15 -15.32
N ARG A 289 10.79 -11.27 -15.78
CA ARG A 289 9.99 -12.45 -16.13
C ARG A 289 9.38 -13.02 -14.84
N LEU A 290 8.14 -13.51 -14.92
CA LEU A 290 7.40 -14.06 -13.77
C LEU A 290 8.24 -15.04 -12.93
N PHE A 291 8.97 -15.94 -13.58
CA PHE A 291 9.80 -16.95 -12.91
C PHE A 291 11.00 -16.38 -12.13
N ARG A 292 11.40 -15.12 -12.34
CA ARG A 292 12.43 -14.43 -11.55
C ARG A 292 11.86 -13.64 -10.37
N VAL A 293 10.55 -13.42 -10.33
CA VAL A 293 9.92 -12.71 -9.21
C VAL A 293 10.11 -13.46 -7.87
N PRO A 294 10.00 -14.81 -7.81
CA PRO A 294 10.33 -15.55 -6.59
C PRO A 294 11.76 -15.34 -6.09
N GLU A 295 12.74 -15.19 -6.99
CA GLU A 295 14.14 -14.93 -6.61
C GLU A 295 14.28 -13.56 -5.94
N LEU A 296 13.62 -12.53 -6.48
CA LEU A 296 13.60 -11.18 -5.91
C LEU A 296 12.96 -11.17 -4.51
N ILE A 297 11.79 -11.82 -4.37
CA ILE A 297 11.09 -11.91 -3.08
C ILE A 297 11.87 -12.78 -2.09
N GLY A 298 12.49 -13.87 -2.55
CA GLY A 298 13.40 -14.69 -1.75
C GLY A 298 14.58 -13.89 -1.20
N GLY A 299 15.14 -12.97 -1.99
CA GLY A 299 16.13 -12.01 -1.52
C GLY A 299 15.60 -11.10 -0.40
N SER A 300 14.38 -10.57 -0.54
CA SER A 300 13.73 -9.78 0.51
C SER A 300 13.46 -10.59 1.79
N PHE A 301 13.10 -11.87 1.65
CA PHE A 301 12.93 -12.79 2.77
C PHE A 301 14.25 -13.02 3.51
N ALA A 302 15.35 -13.24 2.77
CA ALA A 302 16.69 -13.40 3.35
C ALA A 302 17.12 -12.15 4.13
N LEU A 303 16.85 -10.94 3.61
CA LEU A 303 17.11 -9.68 4.32
C LEU A 303 16.29 -9.58 5.62
N ALA A 304 15.00 -9.91 5.57
CA ALA A 304 14.13 -9.89 6.74
C ALA A 304 14.56 -10.92 7.81
N MET A 305 14.95 -12.13 7.40
CA MET A 305 15.47 -13.16 8.31
C MET A 305 16.81 -12.77 8.93
N LEU A 306 17.72 -12.19 8.14
CA LEU A 306 18.99 -11.69 8.67
C LEU A 306 18.77 -10.57 9.68
N ALA A 307 17.82 -9.67 9.42
CA ALA A 307 17.43 -8.63 10.36
C ALA A 307 16.88 -9.21 11.68
N LEU A 308 16.07 -10.28 11.60
CA LEU A 308 15.53 -10.99 12.76
C LEU A 308 16.64 -11.62 13.59
N ILE A 309 17.57 -12.33 12.95
CA ILE A 309 18.71 -12.95 13.63
C ILE A 309 19.55 -11.88 14.34
N LEU A 310 19.93 -10.81 13.63
CA LEU A 310 20.70 -9.70 14.22
C LEU A 310 19.98 -9.06 15.41
N ARG A 311 18.66 -8.95 15.36
CA ARG A 311 17.88 -8.37 16.47
C ARG A 311 17.84 -9.28 17.69
N ILE A 312 17.76 -10.60 17.48
CA ILE A 312 17.75 -11.58 18.57
C ILE A 312 19.14 -11.69 19.20
N THR A 313 20.20 -11.73 18.39
CA THR A 313 21.59 -11.89 18.88
C THR A 313 22.19 -10.61 19.43
N GLY A 314 21.85 -9.44 18.86
CA GLY A 314 22.34 -8.13 19.30
C GLY A 314 21.71 -7.61 20.60
N LYS A 315 20.85 -8.41 21.26
CA LYS A 315 20.35 -8.15 22.62
C LYS A 315 21.17 -8.86 23.71
N GLY A 316 22.29 -9.51 23.36
CA GLY A 316 23.27 -10.07 24.28
C GLY A 316 24.33 -9.08 24.70
#